data_AF-A0A847FIR7-F1
#
_entry.id   AF-A0A847FIR7-F1
#
_cell.length_a   1.000
_cell.length_b   1.000
_cell.length_c   1.000
_cell.angle_alpha   90.00
_cell.angle_beta   90.00
_cell.angle_gamma   90.00
#
_symmetry.space_group_name_H-M   'P 1'
#
loop_
_entity.id
_entity.type
_entity.pdbx_description
1 polymer ?
#
loop_
_entity_poly.entity_id
_entity_poly.type
_entity_poly.pdbx_seq_one_letter_code
_entity_poly.pdbx_strand_id
1 'polypeptide(L)' 'MAKMDEKAPQGGLVAEIKDPVTGETWGTIDLKSKNFATGSKGFYASAKVTNPQNPDARYQCSLQMILIGSKE' A
#
# COMPACT_ATOMS: atom_id res chain seq x y z
N MET A 1 9.75 -22.66 -9.30
CA MET A 1 9.59 -21.48 -10.16
C MET A 1 8.83 -20.43 -9.37
N ALA A 2 9.33 -19.18 -9.31
CA ALA A 2 8.65 -18.11 -8.58
C ALA A 2 7.27 -17.82 -9.20
N LYS A 3 6.26 -17.57 -8.35
CA LYS A 3 4.91 -17.21 -8.83
C LYS A 3 4.92 -15.85 -9.51
N MET A 4 4.18 -15.76 -10.61
CA MET A 4 3.86 -14.51 -11.30
C MET A 4 2.33 -14.35 -11.34
N ASP A 5 1.88 -13.10 -11.26
CA ASP A 5 0.47 -12.74 -11.48
C ASP A 5 0.40 -11.88 -12.74
N GLU A 6 0.11 -12.51 -13.88
CA GLU A 6 0.02 -11.85 -15.19
C GLU A 6 -1.16 -10.87 -15.27
N LYS A 7 -2.14 -11.00 -14.37
CA LYS A 7 -3.32 -10.13 -14.31
C LYS A 7 -3.18 -9.03 -13.26
N ALA A 8 -2.03 -8.93 -12.60
CA ALA A 8 -1.76 -7.86 -11.66
C ALA A 8 -1.88 -6.48 -12.35
N PRO A 9 -2.53 -5.49 -11.72
CA PRO A 9 -2.74 -4.18 -12.32
C PRO A 9 -1.41 -3.46 -12.53
N GLN A 10 -1.11 -3.13 -13.78
CA GLN A 10 0.16 -2.51 -14.19
C GLN A 10 0.32 -1.08 -13.66
N GLY A 11 -0.81 -0.37 -13.42
CA GLY A 11 -0.82 0.99 -12.87
C GLY A 11 -0.57 1.07 -11.35
N GLY A 12 -0.51 -0.08 -10.67
CA GLY A 12 -0.47 -0.15 -9.21
C GLY A 12 -1.86 -0.35 -8.59
N LEU A 13 -1.95 -0.07 -7.29
CA LEU A 13 -3.18 -0.14 -6.50
C LEU A 13 -3.43 1.19 -5.82
N VAL A 14 -4.67 1.38 -5.39
CA VAL A 14 -5.07 2.50 -4.54
C VAL A 14 -5.57 1.92 -3.22
N ALA A 15 -4.99 2.36 -2.11
CA ALA A 15 -5.48 2.07 -0.78
C ALA A 15 -6.18 3.31 -0.21
N GLU A 16 -7.32 3.10 0.44
CA GLU A 16 -8.01 4.14 1.19
C GLU A 16 -7.94 3.82 2.68
N ILE A 17 -7.43 4.76 3.47
CA ILE A 17 -7.40 4.66 4.92
C ILE A 17 -8.64 5.36 5.46
N LYS A 18 -9.50 4.60 6.15
CA LYS A 18 -10.71 5.11 6.78
C LYS A 18 -10.78 4.72 8.25
N ASP A 19 -11.43 5.56 9.04
CA ASP A 19 -11.92 5.18 10.36
C ASP A 19 -13.11 4.20 10.19
N PRO A 20 -13.03 2.97 10.73
CA PRO A 20 -14.08 1.98 10.56
C PRO A 20 -15.37 2.30 11.34
N VAL A 21 -15.31 3.18 12.34
CA VAL A 21 -16.47 3.56 13.16
C VAL A 21 -17.19 4.75 12.55
N THR A 22 -16.47 5.81 12.19
CA THR A 22 -17.06 7.04 11.65
C THR A 22 -17.19 7.03 10.13
N GLY A 23 -16.43 6.17 9.44
CA GLY A 23 -16.33 6.15 7.98
C GLY A 23 -15.47 7.27 7.40
N GLU A 24 -14.88 8.13 8.23
CA GLU A 24 -14.07 9.26 7.78
C GLU A 24 -12.81 8.79 7.06
N THR A 25 -12.57 9.33 5.87
CA THR A 25 -11.38 9.03 5.07
C THR A 25 -10.22 9.88 5.54
N TRP A 26 -9.16 9.22 6.00
CA TRP A 26 -7.91 9.86 6.41
C TRP A 26 -7.02 10.13 5.21
N GLY A 27 -7.05 9.25 4.19
CA GLY A 27 -6.35 9.51 2.94
C GLY A 27 -6.40 8.38 1.94
N THR A 28 -5.97 8.70 0.73
CA THR A 28 -5.83 7.77 -0.40
C THR A 28 -4.37 7.69 -0.79
N ILE A 29 -3.85 6.47 -0.97
CA ILE A 29 -2.44 6.21 -1.19
C ILE A 29 -2.27 5.28 -2.39
N ASP A 30 -1.46 5.71 -3.35
CA ASP A 30 -1.10 4.91 -4.52
C ASP A 30 0.07 3.96 -4.18
N LEU A 31 -0.18 2.66 -4.27
CA LEU A 31 0.86 1.64 -4.21
C LEU A 31 1.38 1.34 -5.62
N LYS A 32 2.69 1.43 -5.79
CA LYS A 32 3.35 1.09 -7.05
C LYS A 32 3.96 -0.30 -6.98
N SER A 33 4.04 -0.97 -8.13
CA SER A 33 4.71 -2.26 -8.25
C SER A 33 6.15 -2.15 -7.75
N LYS A 34 6.58 -3.13 -6.96
CA LYS A 34 7.90 -3.17 -6.32
C LYS A 34 8.46 -4.58 -6.31
N ASN A 35 9.72 -4.67 -6.73
CA ASN A 35 10.58 -5.80 -6.42
C ASN A 35 11.32 -5.47 -5.11
N PHE A 36 11.19 -6.34 -4.12
CA PHE A 36 11.77 -6.15 -2.81
C PHE A 36 13.17 -6.78 -2.76
N ALA A 37 14.05 -6.23 -1.91
CA ALA A 37 15.43 -6.72 -1.76
C ALA A 37 15.50 -8.20 -1.32
N THR A 38 14.42 -8.73 -0.74
CA THR A 38 14.27 -10.14 -0.37
C THR A 38 14.00 -11.07 -1.56
N GLY A 39 13.90 -10.55 -2.78
CA GLY A 39 13.51 -11.29 -3.99
C GLY A 39 11.99 -11.40 -4.18
N SER A 40 11.18 -10.90 -3.24
CA SER A 40 9.72 -10.90 -3.35
C SER A 40 9.21 -9.82 -4.32
N LYS A 41 8.01 -10.02 -4.87
CA LYS A 41 7.34 -9.07 -5.77
C LYS A 41 5.98 -8.67 -5.20
N GLY A 42 5.55 -7.44 -5.47
CA GLY A 42 4.26 -6.95 -4.99
C GLY A 42 4.08 -5.46 -5.24
N PHE A 43 3.37 -4.80 -4.33
CA PHE A 43 3.06 -3.37 -4.37
C PHE A 43 3.49 -2.71 -3.07
N TYR A 44 3.92 -1.45 -3.18
CA TYR A 44 4.40 -0.68 -2.03
C TYR A 44 4.05 0.80 -2.14
N ALA A 45 3.75 1.41 -1.01
CA ALA A 45 3.69 2.85 -0.85
C ALA A 45 4.29 3.29 0.49
N SER A 46 4.84 4.50 0.49
CA SER A 46 5.19 5.24 1.71
C SER A 46 4.54 6.61 1.61
N ALA A 47 3.75 6.97 2.61
CA ALA A 47 3.00 8.21 2.64
C ALA A 47 2.94 8.79 4.05
N LYS A 48 2.55 10.06 4.15
CA LYS A 48 2.17 10.69 5.42
C LYS A 48 0.72 11.07 5.33
N VAL A 49 -0.05 10.71 6.36
CA VAL A 49 -1.47 11.01 6.44
C VAL A 49 -1.72 11.87 7.67
N THR A 50 -2.52 12.91 7.52
CA THR A 50 -2.88 13.83 8.60
C THR A 50 -4.20 13.38 9.21
N ASN A 51 -4.34 13.48 10.53
CA ASN A 51 -5.63 13.23 11.16
C ASN A 51 -6.61 14.35 10.73
N PRO A 52 -7.75 14.02 10.10
CA PRO A 52 -8.73 15.01 9.66
C PRO A 52 -9.30 15.85 10.82
N GLN A 53 -9.34 15.30 12.04
CA GLN A 53 -9.82 15.98 13.25
C GLN A 53 -8.70 16.69 14.05
N ASN A 54 -7.42 16.45 13.70
CA ASN A 54 -6.28 17.10 14.34
C ASN A 54 -5.16 17.36 13.30
N PRO A 55 -5.14 18.55 12.66
CA PRO A 55 -4.19 18.86 11.59
C PRO A 55 -2.70 18.79 11.99
N ASP A 56 -2.39 18.93 13.28
CA ASP A 56 -1.01 18.87 13.78
C ASP A 56 -0.52 17.42 13.97
N ALA A 57 -1.44 16.45 14.04
CA ALA A 57 -1.12 15.03 14.16
C ALA A 57 -0.93 14.39 12.77
N ARG A 58 0.28 13.92 12.50
CA ARG A 58 0.65 13.25 11.25
C ARG A 58 1.18 11.85 11.52
N TYR A 59 0.79 10.92 10.67
CA TYR A 59 1.16 9.51 10.75
C TYR A 59 1.99 9.14 9.53
N GLN A 60 3.04 8.36 9.75
CA GLN A 60 3.80 7.74 8.68
C GLN A 60 3.15 6.40 8.32
N CYS A 61 2.78 6.23 7.06
CA CYS A 61 2.19 5.00 6.53
C CYS A 61 3.22 4.31 5.63
N SER A 62 3.41 3.01 5.84
CA SER A 62 4.16 2.12 4.95
C SER A 62 3.27 0.93 4.63
N LEU A 63 2.78 0.87 3.40
CA LEU A 63 1.82 -0.12 2.94
C LEU A 63 2.50 -1.06 1.97
N GLN A 64 2.31 -2.36 2.16
CA GLN A 64 2.85 -3.38 1.26
C GLN A 64 1.83 -4.48 1.03
N MET A 65 1.74 -4.93 -0.22
CA MET A 65 1.01 -6.13 -0.60
C MET A 65 1.96 -7.03 -1.38
N ILE A 66 2.30 -8.19 -0.82
CA ILE A 66 3.31 -9.09 -1.38
C ILE A 66 2.62 -10.30 -1.99
N LEU A 67 2.99 -10.64 -3.22
CA LEU A 67 2.52 -11.86 -3.87
C LEU A 67 3.17 -13.08 -3.18
N ILE A 68 2.35 -13.93 -2.56
CA ILE A 68 2.84 -15.13 -1.87
C ILE A 68 3.46 -16.10 -2.88
N GLY A 69 4.68 -16.58 -2.58
CA GLY A 69 5.44 -17.48 -3.46
C GLY A 69 6.15 -16.78 -4.62
N SER A 70 6.21 -15.44 -4.64
CA SER A 70 6.93 -14.66 -5.66
C SER A 70 8.44 -14.54 -5.45
N LYS A 71 8.95 -15.06 -4.32
CA LYS A 71 10.37 -15.02 -4.00
C LYS A 71 11.14 -15.90 -4.99
N GLU A 72 12.11 -15.29 -5.66
CA GLU A 72 13.11 -15.97 -6.50
C GLU A 72 14.17 -16.67 -5.65
#